data_AF-A0AAD7INW2-F1
#
_entry.id   AF-A0AAD7INW2-F1
#
_cell.length_a   1.000
_cell.length_b   1.000
_cell.length_c   1.000
_cell.angle_alpha   90.00
_cell.angle_beta   90.00
_cell.angle_gamma   90.00
#
_symmetry.space_group_name_H-M   'P 1'
#
loop_
_entity.id
_entity.type
_entity.pdbx_description
1 polymer ?
#
loop_
_entity_poly.entity_id
_entity_poly.type
_entity_poly.pdbx_seq_one_letter_code
_entity_poly.pdbx_strand_id
1 'polypeptide(L)'
;MAQSINDQLAASITNNTLRFGGFASLAMHNATVAAQEVKRAVVELGFLEQAGSDNATFLYYDQPEYDEFWSTVTELDVPVYFHPRTNPAELQTLLYGHAPWLKGPGQEFADTLSTHIMGLMTNGVSSARFPTLNIILGHLGERIPSDLWRIDDQLARQIPGGMPILRNLSSYWRSNVFETTSGNFATELLHFHRTQIGLDRI
;
A
#
# COMPACT_ATOMS: atom_id res chain seq x y z
N MET A 1 -14.61 -2.39 -14.95
CA MET A 1 -13.26 -2.31 -15.55
C MET A 1 -12.31 -3.29 -14.88
N ALA A 2 -12.14 -3.22 -13.54
CA ALA A 2 -11.35 -4.17 -12.74
C ALA A 2 -11.53 -5.64 -13.14
N GLN A 3 -12.77 -6.16 -13.12
CA GLN A 3 -13.10 -7.53 -13.53
C GLN A 3 -12.51 -7.93 -14.88
N SER A 4 -12.73 -7.11 -15.92
CA SER A 4 -12.24 -7.41 -17.27
C SER A 4 -10.72 -7.44 -17.35
N ILE A 5 -10.02 -6.58 -16.60
CA ILE A 5 -8.54 -6.59 -16.54
C ILE A 5 -8.06 -7.87 -15.84
N ASN A 6 -8.72 -8.27 -14.76
CA ASN A 6 -8.39 -9.49 -14.01
C ASN A 6 -8.58 -10.74 -14.87
N ASP A 7 -9.69 -10.81 -15.61
CA ASP A 7 -9.99 -11.93 -16.51
C ASP A 7 -8.98 -11.99 -17.66
N GLN A 8 -8.57 -10.84 -18.22
CA GLN A 8 -7.54 -10.76 -19.25
C GLN A 8 -6.16 -11.20 -18.74
N LEU A 9 -5.78 -10.80 -17.52
CA LEU A 9 -4.53 -11.22 -16.90
C LEU A 9 -4.53 -12.74 -16.67
N ALA A 10 -5.60 -13.27 -16.06
CA ALA A 10 -5.76 -14.70 -15.80
C ALA A 10 -5.68 -15.52 -17.10
N ALA A 11 -6.38 -15.08 -18.16
CA ALA A 11 -6.32 -15.73 -19.47
C ALA A 11 -4.92 -15.67 -20.10
N SER A 12 -4.17 -14.57 -19.89
CA SER A 12 -2.83 -14.39 -20.46
C SER A 12 -1.77 -15.28 -19.79
N ILE A 13 -1.93 -15.59 -18.50
CA ILE A 13 -0.95 -16.38 -17.74
C ILE A 13 -1.28 -17.87 -17.66
N THR A 14 -2.50 -18.28 -18.03
CA THR A 14 -3.01 -19.66 -17.85
C THR A 14 -2.09 -20.74 -18.45
N ASN A 15 -1.40 -20.43 -19.56
CA ASN A 15 -0.51 -21.38 -20.22
C ASN A 15 0.92 -21.44 -19.63
N ASN A 16 1.24 -20.63 -18.62
CA ASN A 16 2.59 -20.60 -18.02
C ASN A 16 2.58 -20.11 -16.55
N THR A 17 1.79 -20.78 -15.71
CA THR A 17 1.63 -20.45 -14.28
C THR A 17 2.87 -20.73 -13.42
N LEU A 18 3.84 -21.51 -13.94
CA LEU A 18 5.14 -21.69 -13.27
C LEU A 18 5.97 -20.41 -13.29
N ARG A 19 5.81 -19.58 -14.32
CA ARG A 19 6.59 -18.35 -14.51
C ARG A 19 5.82 -17.09 -14.14
N PHE A 20 4.51 -17.09 -14.38
CA PHE A 20 3.68 -15.91 -14.22
C PHE A 20 2.63 -16.14 -13.15
N GLY A 21 2.66 -15.26 -12.15
CA GLY A 21 1.53 -15.01 -11.26
C GLY A 21 0.89 -13.67 -11.61
N GLY A 22 -0.11 -13.29 -10.83
CA GLY A 22 -0.79 -12.03 -11.03
C GLY A 22 -1.41 -11.54 -9.76
N PHE A 23 -1.53 -10.23 -9.74
CA PHE A 23 -2.31 -9.51 -8.78
C PHE A 23 -3.58 -9.02 -9.57
N ALA A 24 -4.78 -9.01 -9.00
CA ALA A 24 -6.05 -8.50 -9.55
C ALA A 24 -6.37 -7.04 -9.22
N SER A 25 -6.47 -6.17 -10.21
CA SER A 25 -6.87 -4.78 -10.03
C SER A 25 -8.26 -4.68 -9.38
N LEU A 26 -8.46 -3.67 -8.52
CA LEU A 26 -9.71 -3.45 -7.79
C LEU A 26 -10.21 -2.03 -7.98
N ALA A 27 -11.52 -1.88 -8.12
CA ALA A 27 -12.18 -0.58 -8.13
C ALA A 27 -12.53 -0.18 -6.69
N MET A 28 -11.67 0.63 -6.08
CA MET A 28 -11.77 1.00 -4.66
C MET A 28 -12.78 2.13 -4.34
N HIS A 29 -13.66 2.47 -5.30
CA HIS A 29 -14.74 3.44 -5.11
C HIS A 29 -15.77 3.01 -4.07
N ASN A 30 -15.89 1.69 -3.82
CA ASN A 30 -16.83 1.11 -2.88
C ASN A 30 -16.18 -0.13 -2.23
N ALA A 31 -16.04 -0.11 -0.90
CA ALA A 31 -15.36 -1.16 -0.16
C ALA A 31 -16.03 -2.53 -0.30
N THR A 32 -17.36 -2.61 -0.29
CA THR A 32 -18.13 -3.85 -0.48
C THR A 32 -17.90 -4.46 -1.86
N VAL A 33 -17.92 -3.64 -2.91
CA VAL A 33 -17.66 -4.11 -4.29
C VAL A 33 -16.21 -4.57 -4.44
N ALA A 34 -15.27 -3.83 -3.84
CA ALA A 34 -13.86 -4.24 -3.82
C ALA A 34 -13.64 -5.55 -3.03
N ALA A 35 -14.37 -5.75 -1.92
CA ALA A 35 -14.35 -6.98 -1.13
C ALA A 35 -14.87 -8.18 -1.94
N GLN A 36 -15.97 -8.00 -2.67
CA GLN A 36 -16.50 -9.03 -3.55
C GLN A 36 -15.53 -9.37 -4.69
N GLU A 37 -14.92 -8.36 -5.30
CA GLU A 37 -13.97 -8.58 -6.38
C GLU A 37 -12.66 -9.19 -5.88
N VAL A 38 -12.11 -8.78 -4.72
CA VAL A 38 -10.91 -9.44 -4.18
C VAL A 38 -11.20 -10.88 -3.78
N LYS A 39 -12.42 -11.20 -3.32
CA LYS A 39 -12.80 -12.59 -3.04
C LYS A 39 -12.92 -13.43 -4.30
N ARG A 40 -13.56 -12.90 -5.36
CA ARG A 40 -13.60 -13.55 -6.67
C ARG A 40 -12.20 -13.73 -7.22
N ALA A 41 -11.43 -12.64 -7.12
CA ALA A 41 -10.12 -12.57 -7.69
C ALA A 41 -9.16 -13.42 -6.89
N VAL A 42 -9.06 -13.48 -5.57
CA VAL A 42 -8.06 -14.32 -4.85
C VAL A 42 -8.22 -15.83 -5.07
N VAL A 43 -9.42 -16.30 -5.46
CA VAL A 43 -9.57 -17.66 -6.01
C VAL A 43 -8.75 -17.84 -7.31
N GLU A 44 -8.32 -16.73 -7.91
CA GLU A 44 -7.70 -16.54 -9.22
C GLU A 44 -6.42 -15.60 -9.22
N LEU A 45 -6.38 -14.28 -8.83
CA LEU A 45 -5.27 -13.28 -8.68
C LEU A 45 -5.59 -12.07 -7.68
N GLY A 46 -4.64 -11.23 -7.13
CA GLY A 46 -4.91 -10.06 -6.19
C GLY A 46 -4.03 -8.74 -6.21
N PHE A 47 -4.49 -7.54 -6.67
CA PHE A 47 -3.80 -6.21 -6.84
C PHE A 47 -4.66 -5.12 -6.16
N LEU A 48 -4.11 -3.93 -5.94
CA LEU A 48 -4.89 -2.76 -5.53
C LEU A 48 -4.43 -1.50 -6.26
N GLU A 49 -5.38 -0.76 -6.82
CA GLU A 49 -5.16 0.58 -7.41
C GLU A 49 -6.11 1.57 -6.74
N GLN A 50 -5.61 2.78 -6.43
CA GLN A 50 -6.42 3.82 -5.83
C GLN A 50 -7.08 4.73 -6.86
N ALA A 51 -8.41 4.68 -6.94
CA ALA A 51 -9.21 5.65 -7.70
C ALA A 51 -10.53 5.96 -6.97
N GLY A 52 -10.94 7.24 -6.99
CA GLY A 52 -12.30 7.72 -6.72
C GLY A 52 -13.11 7.79 -8.02
N SER A 53 -14.44 7.68 -7.97
CA SER A 53 -15.28 7.46 -9.16
C SER A 53 -15.26 8.62 -10.16
N ASP A 54 -14.78 9.78 -9.72
CA ASP A 54 -14.72 11.06 -10.45
C ASP A 54 -13.28 11.54 -10.71
N ASN A 55 -12.26 10.74 -10.37
CA ASN A 55 -10.84 11.12 -10.41
C ASN A 55 -10.44 12.35 -9.56
N ALA A 56 -11.36 12.93 -8.79
CA ALA A 56 -11.17 14.13 -7.98
C ALA A 56 -11.24 13.86 -6.47
N THR A 57 -11.98 12.81 -6.07
CA THR A 57 -12.12 12.42 -4.66
C THR A 57 -10.93 11.58 -4.18
N PHE A 58 -10.28 12.02 -3.10
CA PHE A 58 -9.27 11.23 -2.39
C PHE A 58 -9.95 10.22 -1.48
N LEU A 59 -9.78 8.94 -1.81
CA LEU A 59 -10.22 7.85 -0.96
C LEU A 59 -9.00 7.27 -0.24
N TYR A 60 -8.90 7.50 1.06
CA TYR A 60 -7.92 6.83 1.90
C TYR A 60 -8.57 5.60 2.52
N TYR A 61 -7.91 4.47 2.33
CA TYR A 61 -8.39 3.15 2.78
C TYR A 61 -8.16 2.89 4.26
N ASP A 62 -7.90 3.94 5.03
CA ASP A 62 -7.62 3.88 6.45
C ASP A 62 -8.84 4.21 7.33
N GLN A 63 -9.97 4.54 6.69
CA GLN A 63 -11.23 4.87 7.33
C GLN A 63 -12.13 3.63 7.58
N PRO A 64 -13.04 3.67 8.58
CA PRO A 64 -13.88 2.51 8.96
C PRO A 64 -14.75 1.94 7.83
N GLU A 65 -15.15 2.74 6.85
CA GLU A 65 -15.92 2.25 5.70
C GLU A 65 -15.16 1.22 4.84
N TYR A 66 -13.83 1.13 4.96
CA TYR A 66 -13.00 0.12 4.30
C TYR A 66 -12.79 -1.14 5.14
N ASP A 67 -13.32 -1.21 6.36
CA ASP A 67 -13.12 -2.37 7.23
C ASP A 67 -13.71 -3.67 6.64
N GLU A 68 -14.80 -3.60 5.86
CA GLU A 68 -15.34 -4.77 5.16
C GLU A 68 -14.34 -5.34 4.14
N PHE A 69 -13.66 -4.46 3.41
CA PHE A 69 -12.60 -4.85 2.50
C PHE A 69 -11.43 -5.49 3.24
N TRP A 70 -10.96 -4.85 4.32
CA TRP A 70 -9.84 -5.35 5.10
C TRP A 70 -10.14 -6.66 5.83
N SER A 71 -11.38 -6.86 6.30
CA SER A 71 -11.83 -8.14 6.85
C SER A 71 -11.71 -9.24 5.80
N THR A 72 -12.19 -8.97 4.58
CA THR A 72 -12.14 -9.94 3.48
C THR A 72 -10.71 -10.29 3.09
N VAL A 73 -9.83 -9.30 2.94
CA VAL A 73 -8.40 -9.54 2.65
C VAL A 73 -7.73 -10.36 3.75
N THR A 74 -8.05 -10.05 5.01
CA THR A 74 -7.48 -10.75 6.17
C THR A 74 -7.97 -12.20 6.24
N GLU A 75 -9.25 -12.45 5.97
CA GLU A 75 -9.83 -13.80 5.90
C GLU A 75 -9.21 -14.65 4.78
N LEU A 76 -8.86 -14.02 3.67
CA LEU A 76 -8.25 -14.67 2.52
C LEU A 76 -6.74 -14.94 2.70
N ASP A 77 -6.12 -14.37 3.74
CA ASP A 77 -4.69 -14.46 4.04
C ASP A 77 -3.79 -14.12 2.84
N VAL A 78 -4.16 -13.07 2.09
CA VAL A 78 -3.37 -12.57 0.97
C VAL A 78 -2.74 -11.22 1.30
N PRO A 79 -1.53 -10.93 0.80
CA PRO A 79 -0.95 -9.63 0.93
C PRO A 79 -1.60 -8.63 -0.03
N VAL A 80 -1.50 -7.36 0.32
CA VAL A 80 -1.92 -6.25 -0.53
C VAL A 80 -0.71 -5.47 -1.00
N TYR A 81 -0.48 -5.44 -2.31
CA TYR A 81 0.52 -4.56 -2.91
C TYR A 81 -0.06 -3.16 -3.11
N PHE A 82 0.53 -2.17 -2.45
CA PHE A 82 0.23 -0.76 -2.68
C PHE A 82 1.21 -0.16 -3.69
N HIS A 83 0.69 0.35 -4.80
CA HIS A 83 1.48 1.02 -5.83
C HIS A 83 1.16 2.52 -5.85
N PRO A 84 2.16 3.41 -6.02
CA PRO A 84 1.90 4.83 -6.08
C PRO A 84 1.13 5.22 -7.34
N ARG A 85 0.52 6.41 -7.30
CA ARG A 85 -0.16 6.99 -8.44
C ARG A 85 0.13 8.48 -8.54
N THR A 86 -0.14 9.02 -9.72
CA THR A 86 -0.21 10.47 -9.93
C THR A 86 -1.43 11.02 -9.20
N ASN A 87 -1.26 12.10 -8.46
CA ASN A 87 -2.33 12.88 -7.83
C ASN A 87 -3.32 13.41 -8.89
N PRO A 88 -4.58 13.71 -8.52
CA PRO A 88 -5.53 14.44 -9.36
C PRO A 88 -4.99 15.79 -9.80
N ALA A 89 -5.54 16.32 -10.89
CA ALA A 89 -5.05 17.53 -11.54
C ALA A 89 -5.01 18.75 -10.61
N GLU A 90 -5.97 18.85 -9.69
CA GLU A 90 -6.08 19.94 -8.72
C GLU A 90 -4.91 19.91 -7.72
N LEU A 91 -4.62 18.76 -7.10
CA LEU A 91 -3.48 18.64 -6.19
C LEU A 91 -2.15 18.69 -6.94
N GLN A 92 -2.10 18.18 -8.16
CA GLN A 92 -0.94 18.31 -9.03
C GLN A 92 -0.57 19.78 -9.27
N THR A 93 -1.57 20.60 -9.55
CA THR A 93 -1.39 22.03 -9.77
C THR A 93 -0.97 22.72 -8.46
N LEU A 94 -1.64 22.39 -7.35
CA LEU A 94 -1.38 22.99 -6.05
C LEU A 94 0.00 22.66 -5.50
N LEU A 95 0.39 21.39 -5.48
CA LEU A 95 1.60 20.90 -4.82
C LEU A 95 2.83 20.94 -5.74
N TYR A 96 2.66 20.65 -7.03
CA TYR A 96 3.78 20.48 -7.97
C TYR A 96 3.81 21.51 -9.10
N GLY A 97 2.85 22.46 -9.15
CA GLY A 97 2.82 23.50 -10.18
C GLY A 97 4.11 24.35 -10.23
N HIS A 98 4.74 24.56 -9.07
CA HIS A 98 6.01 25.28 -8.96
C HIS A 98 7.25 24.42 -9.29
N ALA A 99 7.13 23.08 -9.25
CA ALA A 99 8.22 22.12 -9.45
C ALA A 99 7.74 20.91 -10.27
N PRO A 100 7.36 21.10 -11.55
CA PRO A 100 6.68 20.08 -12.34
C PRO A 100 7.52 18.82 -12.61
N TRP A 101 8.85 18.91 -12.47
CA TRP A 101 9.78 17.80 -12.63
C TRP A 101 9.80 16.82 -11.45
N LEU A 102 9.16 17.18 -10.33
CA LEU A 102 9.03 16.32 -9.15
C LEU A 102 7.79 15.41 -9.22
N LYS A 103 6.96 15.56 -10.26
CA LYS A 103 5.84 14.65 -10.56
C LYS A 103 6.38 13.26 -10.88
N GLY A 104 5.72 12.23 -10.37
CA GLY A 104 6.16 10.85 -10.52
C GLY A 104 7.24 10.39 -9.51
N PRO A 105 8.15 9.50 -9.92
CA PRO A 105 9.01 8.76 -9.00
C PRO A 105 10.12 9.61 -8.34
N GLY A 106 10.38 10.82 -8.85
CA GLY A 106 11.37 11.72 -8.26
C GLY A 106 10.97 12.21 -6.86
N GLN A 107 9.68 12.37 -6.59
CA GLN A 107 9.16 12.84 -5.30
C GLN A 107 7.73 12.36 -5.05
N GLU A 108 6.83 12.70 -5.97
CA GLU A 108 5.38 12.58 -5.76
C GLU A 108 4.92 11.21 -5.29
N PHE A 109 5.41 10.16 -5.94
CA PHE A 109 4.96 8.80 -5.70
C PHE A 109 5.23 8.36 -4.26
N ALA A 110 6.44 8.57 -3.77
CA ALA A 110 6.81 8.20 -2.42
C ALA A 110 6.09 9.07 -1.38
N ASP A 111 5.93 10.37 -1.64
CA ASP A 111 5.29 11.29 -0.69
C ASP A 111 3.80 10.97 -0.48
N THR A 112 3.06 10.78 -1.59
CA THR A 112 1.64 10.44 -1.52
C THR A 112 1.43 9.06 -0.92
N LEU A 113 2.21 8.05 -1.37
CA LEU A 113 1.98 6.69 -0.92
C LEU A 113 2.41 6.48 0.54
N SER A 114 3.56 7.01 0.95
CA SER A 114 4.04 6.84 2.33
C SER A 114 3.05 7.41 3.35
N THR A 115 2.45 8.56 3.04
CA THR A 115 1.38 9.16 3.86
C THR A 115 0.19 8.22 4.03
N HIS A 116 -0.26 7.59 2.94
CA HIS A 116 -1.40 6.65 2.99
C HIS A 116 -1.06 5.40 3.82
N ILE A 117 0.11 4.82 3.64
CA ILE A 117 0.52 3.63 4.40
C ILE A 117 0.65 3.94 5.90
N MET A 118 1.25 5.07 6.24
CA MET A 118 1.31 5.51 7.63
C MET A 118 -0.10 5.69 8.19
N GLY A 119 -1.01 6.30 7.42
CA GLY A 119 -2.43 6.43 7.75
C GLY A 119 -3.10 5.10 8.10
N LEU A 120 -2.89 4.04 7.30
CA LEU A 120 -3.43 2.70 7.59
C LEU A 120 -3.01 2.19 8.97
N MET A 121 -1.76 2.40 9.36
CA MET A 121 -1.25 1.93 10.65
C MET A 121 -1.69 2.83 11.80
N THR A 122 -1.55 4.15 11.63
CA THR A 122 -1.87 5.12 12.68
C THR A 122 -3.37 5.21 12.94
N ASN A 123 -4.22 4.98 11.94
CA ASN A 123 -5.67 4.86 12.10
C ASN A 123 -6.11 3.45 12.49
N GLY A 124 -5.18 2.51 12.67
CA GLY A 124 -5.46 1.22 13.29
C GLY A 124 -5.90 0.08 12.36
N VAL A 125 -5.87 0.25 11.02
CA VAL A 125 -6.21 -0.82 10.05
C VAL A 125 -5.23 -1.99 10.20
N SER A 126 -3.97 -1.81 9.79
CA SER A 126 -2.91 -2.85 9.90
C SER A 126 -2.28 -2.82 11.29
N SER A 127 -3.11 -2.68 12.33
CA SER A 127 -2.69 -2.58 13.72
C SER A 127 -3.78 -3.09 14.66
N ALA A 128 -4.72 -2.24 15.06
CA ALA A 128 -5.74 -2.59 16.05
C ALA A 128 -6.87 -3.46 15.48
N ARG A 129 -7.26 -3.24 14.22
CA ARG A 129 -8.42 -3.90 13.60
C ARG A 129 -8.03 -5.18 12.86
N PHE A 130 -6.96 -5.14 12.07
CA PHE A 130 -6.49 -6.25 11.23
C PHE A 130 -4.98 -6.51 11.46
N PRO A 131 -4.58 -6.99 12.65
CA PRO A 131 -3.17 -7.13 13.05
C PRO A 131 -2.38 -8.15 12.22
N THR A 132 -3.05 -9.02 11.47
CA THR A 132 -2.44 -10.05 10.60
C THR A 132 -2.39 -9.63 9.13
N LEU A 133 -2.93 -8.46 8.78
CA LEU A 133 -2.90 -7.95 7.41
C LEU A 133 -1.44 -7.76 6.94
N ASN A 134 -1.12 -8.34 5.79
CA ASN A 134 0.18 -8.18 5.13
C ASN A 134 0.10 -7.13 4.02
N ILE A 135 1.08 -6.25 3.97
CA ILE A 135 1.19 -5.16 2.98
C ILE A 135 2.53 -5.31 2.25
N ILE A 136 2.53 -5.12 0.93
CA ILE A 136 3.73 -5.06 0.10
C ILE A 136 3.89 -3.64 -0.44
N LEU A 137 5.09 -3.08 -0.33
CA LEU A 137 5.45 -1.76 -0.83
C LEU A 137 6.57 -1.85 -1.86
N GLY A 138 6.47 -1.06 -2.92
CA GLY A 138 7.55 -0.90 -3.89
C GLY A 138 8.67 0.01 -3.38
N HIS A 139 9.65 0.21 -4.25
CA HIS A 139 10.63 1.30 -4.15
C HIS A 139 11.41 1.35 -2.84
N LEU A 140 11.63 0.17 -2.23
CA LEU A 140 12.18 0.02 -0.88
C LEU A 140 11.36 0.81 0.15
N GLY A 141 10.06 0.54 0.23
CA GLY A 141 9.21 1.03 1.32
C GLY A 141 8.90 2.53 1.27
N GLU A 142 8.98 3.16 0.10
CA GLU A 142 8.54 4.55 -0.13
C GLU A 142 9.15 5.57 0.85
N ARG A 143 10.45 5.44 1.12
CA ARG A 143 11.25 6.31 2.03
C ARG A 143 10.96 6.16 3.52
N ILE A 144 9.99 5.33 3.92
CA ILE A 144 9.64 5.14 5.33
C ILE A 144 10.79 4.52 6.15
N PRO A 145 11.53 3.50 5.65
CA PRO A 145 12.57 2.84 6.44
C PRO A 145 13.70 3.75 6.92
N SER A 146 14.05 4.79 6.15
CA SER A 146 15.08 5.76 6.55
C SER A 146 14.65 6.64 7.73
N ASP A 147 13.35 6.77 7.97
CA ASP A 147 12.79 7.65 9.00
C ASP A 147 12.14 6.89 10.17
N LEU A 148 12.17 5.55 10.20
CA LEU A 148 11.47 4.74 11.22
C LEU A 148 11.75 5.18 12.66
N TRP A 149 12.99 5.49 13.00
CA TRP A 149 13.33 5.95 14.34
C TRP A 149 12.64 7.28 14.67
N ARG A 150 12.67 8.23 13.74
CA ARG A 150 12.04 9.55 13.89
C ARG A 150 10.53 9.41 13.96
N ILE A 151 9.95 8.58 13.09
CA ILE A 151 8.51 8.32 13.05
C ILE A 151 8.04 7.75 14.38
N ASP A 152 8.72 6.73 14.91
CA ASP A 152 8.37 6.15 16.22
C ASP A 152 8.43 7.19 17.35
N ASP A 153 9.50 7.99 17.45
CA ASP A 153 9.63 9.05 18.48
C ASP A 153 8.52 10.11 18.39
N GLN A 154 8.15 10.52 17.17
CA GLN A 154 7.13 11.55 16.98
C GLN A 154 5.71 11.00 17.18
N LEU A 155 5.43 9.78 16.72
CA LEU A 155 4.13 9.13 16.90
C LEU A 155 3.87 8.78 18.37
N ALA A 156 4.89 8.43 19.15
CA ALA A 156 4.75 8.20 20.59
C ALA A 156 4.14 9.40 21.33
N ARG A 157 4.38 10.63 20.84
CA ARG A 157 3.82 11.87 21.40
C ARG A 157 2.35 12.08 21.05
N GLN A 158 1.85 11.39 20.03
CA GLN A 158 0.45 11.44 19.60
C GLN A 158 -0.41 10.37 20.29
N ILE A 159 0.18 9.34 20.90
CA ILE A 159 -0.54 8.26 21.60
C ILE A 159 -1.50 8.80 22.67
N PRO A 160 -1.12 9.77 23.54
CA PRO A 160 -2.05 10.36 24.51
C PRO A 160 -3.26 11.06 23.87
N GLY A 161 -3.16 11.43 22.59
CA GLY A 161 -4.25 11.99 21.79
C GLY A 161 -5.26 10.96 21.27
N GLY A 162 -5.11 9.68 21.63
CA GLY A 162 -6.04 8.60 21.25
C GLY A 162 -5.71 7.90 19.94
N MET A 163 -4.44 7.98 19.49
CA MET A 163 -3.99 7.26 18.29
C MET A 163 -4.13 5.73 18.50
N PRO A 164 -4.89 5.01 17.64
CA PRO A 164 -5.26 3.62 17.86
C PRO A 164 -4.14 2.58 17.60
N ILE A 165 -2.98 2.99 17.10
CA ILE A 165 -1.87 2.06 16.82
C ILE A 165 -1.39 1.35 18.10
N LEU A 166 -1.28 0.01 18.05
CA LEU A 166 -0.96 -0.82 19.22
C LEU A 166 0.54 -0.98 19.52
N ARG A 167 1.39 -0.77 18.51
CA ARG A 167 2.86 -0.90 18.62
C ARG A 167 3.52 0.24 17.84
N ASN A 168 4.82 0.40 18.03
CA ASN A 168 5.62 1.29 17.19
C ASN A 168 5.45 0.95 15.70
N LEU A 169 5.46 1.97 14.83
CA LEU A 169 5.32 1.79 13.39
C LEU A 169 6.43 0.89 12.84
N SER A 170 7.66 1.05 13.34
CA SER A 170 8.78 0.17 12.96
C SER A 170 8.58 -1.30 13.33
N SER A 171 7.70 -1.62 14.28
CA SER A 171 7.38 -3.02 14.61
C SER A 171 6.55 -3.67 13.50
N TYR A 172 5.67 -2.92 12.84
CA TYR A 172 4.87 -3.42 11.71
C TYR A 172 5.73 -3.62 10.47
N TRP A 173 6.76 -2.79 10.26
CA TRP A 173 7.75 -3.01 9.21
C TRP A 173 8.53 -4.33 9.36
N ARG A 174 8.62 -4.86 10.58
CA ARG A 174 9.30 -6.13 10.89
C ARG A 174 8.35 -7.33 10.94
N SER A 175 7.04 -7.14 10.75
CA SER A 175 6.06 -8.23 10.87
C SER A 175 5.01 -8.28 9.77
N ASN A 176 4.48 -7.14 9.33
CA ASN A 176 3.32 -7.02 8.45
C ASN A 176 3.66 -6.42 7.08
N VAL A 177 4.80 -5.74 6.96
CA VAL A 177 5.23 -5.12 5.70
C VAL A 177 6.32 -5.94 5.03
N PHE A 178 6.18 -6.08 3.73
CA PHE A 178 7.21 -6.54 2.82
C PHE A 178 7.55 -5.41 1.85
N GLU A 179 8.80 -5.34 1.42
CA GLU A 179 9.27 -4.38 0.43
C GLU A 179 9.66 -5.10 -0.85
N THR A 180 9.73 -4.36 -1.95
CA THR A 180 10.40 -4.80 -3.16
C THR A 180 11.41 -3.75 -3.60
N THR A 181 12.41 -4.17 -4.38
CA THR A 181 13.44 -3.28 -4.95
C THR A 181 12.97 -2.58 -6.24
N SER A 182 11.65 -2.49 -6.48
CA SER A 182 11.11 -1.95 -7.74
C SER A 182 11.62 -0.54 -8.01
N GLY A 183 12.26 -0.30 -9.15
CA GLY A 183 12.80 1.01 -9.52
C GLY A 183 13.93 1.55 -8.63
N ASN A 184 14.45 0.75 -7.69
CA ASN A 184 15.49 1.17 -6.74
C ASN A 184 16.60 0.11 -6.67
N PHE A 185 17.61 0.27 -7.52
CA PHE A 185 18.70 -0.69 -7.71
C PHE A 185 19.99 -0.31 -6.94
N ALA A 186 19.84 0.47 -5.86
CA ALA A 186 20.96 0.91 -5.05
C ALA A 186 21.31 -0.15 -4.00
N THR A 187 22.43 -0.87 -4.21
CA THR A 187 22.90 -1.94 -3.30
C THR A 187 23.10 -1.46 -1.86
N GLU A 188 23.68 -0.28 -1.67
CA GLU A 188 23.90 0.29 -0.33
C GLU A 188 22.58 0.54 0.40
N LEU A 189 21.54 0.97 -0.34
CA LEU A 189 20.22 1.19 0.24
C LEU A 189 19.56 -0.15 0.59
N LEU A 190 19.64 -1.16 -0.28
CA LEU A 190 19.19 -2.51 0.07
C LEU A 190 19.87 -3.04 1.36
N HIS A 191 21.17 -2.80 1.51
CA HIS A 191 21.90 -3.18 2.73
C HIS A 191 21.40 -2.41 3.95
N PHE A 192 21.14 -1.10 3.84
CA PHE A 192 20.51 -0.34 4.91
C PHE A 192 19.16 -0.94 5.30
N HIS A 193 18.26 -1.19 4.35
CA HIS A 193 16.94 -1.77 4.62
C HIS A 193 17.04 -3.14 5.29
N ARG A 194 17.96 -4.00 4.84
CA ARG A 194 18.25 -5.29 5.49
C ARG A 194 18.57 -5.13 6.98
N THR A 195 19.31 -4.09 7.38
CA THR A 195 19.62 -3.83 8.80
C THR A 195 18.42 -3.34 9.61
N GLN A 196 17.46 -2.68 8.95
CA GLN A 196 16.28 -2.13 9.62
C GLN A 196 15.18 -3.17 9.81
N ILE A 197 14.91 -3.98 8.77
CA ILE A 197 13.71 -4.82 8.69
C ILE A 197 13.95 -6.31 8.45
N GLY A 198 15.20 -6.71 8.17
CA GLY A 198 15.55 -8.09 7.84
C GLY A 198 15.46 -8.40 6.35
N LEU A 199 16.21 -9.41 5.89
CA LEU A 199 16.21 -9.82 4.48
C LEU A 199 14.95 -10.60 4.08
N ASP A 200 14.28 -11.24 5.04
CA ASP A 200 13.02 -11.96 4.83
C ASP A 200 11.83 -11.02 4.53
N ARG A 201 12.05 -9.70 4.53
CA ARG A 201 11.06 -8.66 4.31
C ARG A 201 11.32 -7.81 3.06
N ILE A 202 12.27 -8.18 2.20
CA ILE A 202 12.66 -7.45 0.99
C ILE A 202 12.71 -8.39 -0.22
#